data_AF-A0A0C4WMU4-F1
#
_entry.id   AF-A0A0C4WMU4-F1
#
_cell.length_a   1.000
_cell.length_b   1.000
_cell.length_c   1.000
_cell.angle_alpha   90.00
_cell.angle_beta   90.00
_cell.angle_gamma   90.00
#
_symmetry.space_group_name_H-M   'P 1'
#
loop_
_entity.id
_entity.type
_entity.pdbx_description
1 polymer ?
#
loop_
_entity_poly.entity_id
_entity_poly.type
_entity_poly.pdbx_seq_one_letter_code
_entity_poly.pdbx_strand_id
1 'polypeptide(L)'
;MPDPRPSHRLSGRRAVRRHPRAPLEGEDSLAAATRASLAAHGGRPGMEETRRLVGHVLALHAEDMKPTPRRIEQLGGGWVAEEALAIGLWCALSADSLEEGVIRAVNHSGDSDSTGLIAGHFLGLLHGPEAVPARWVDNLELHDVIERIALDISLVPGGYRSDGSEASRAIWERYPGW
;
A
#
# COMPACT_ATOMS: atom_id res chain seq x y z
N MET A 1 12.35 -27.29 -45.59
CA MET A 1 13.26 -26.63 -44.62
C MET A 1 12.40 -25.78 -43.70
N PRO A 2 12.27 -26.11 -42.40
CA PRO A 2 11.58 -25.26 -41.45
C PRO A 2 12.56 -24.27 -40.79
N ASP A 3 12.10 -23.04 -40.65
CA ASP A 3 12.76 -21.90 -40.03
C ASP A 3 12.83 -22.06 -38.48
N PRO A 4 14.01 -22.00 -37.83
CA PRO A 4 14.10 -22.07 -36.38
C PRO A 4 13.98 -20.67 -35.78
N ARG A 5 12.80 -20.34 -35.23
CA ARG A 5 12.64 -19.15 -34.38
C ARG A 5 13.54 -19.27 -33.13
N PRO A 6 14.33 -18.24 -32.78
CA PRO A 6 15.17 -18.29 -31.59
C PRO A 6 14.32 -18.16 -30.32
N SER A 7 14.41 -19.18 -29.46
CA SER A 7 13.87 -19.15 -28.11
C SER A 7 14.75 -18.26 -27.21
N HIS A 8 14.35 -17.01 -27.01
CA HIS A 8 14.96 -16.15 -26.00
C HIS A 8 14.44 -16.52 -24.61
N ARG A 9 15.08 -17.52 -23.98
CA ARG A 9 15.03 -17.65 -22.51
C ARG A 9 15.86 -16.51 -21.92
N LEU A 10 15.19 -15.50 -21.37
CA LEU A 10 15.81 -14.52 -20.48
C LEU A 10 16.18 -15.20 -19.17
N SER A 11 17.36 -15.81 -19.17
CA SER A 11 18.08 -16.26 -17.99
C SER A 11 18.65 -15.03 -17.28
N GLY A 12 18.08 -14.66 -16.13
CA GLY A 12 18.68 -13.63 -15.28
C GLY A 12 17.72 -12.90 -14.34
N ARG A 13 16.87 -13.60 -13.59
CA ARG A 13 16.22 -12.99 -12.41
C ARG A 13 17.29 -12.77 -11.35
N ARG A 14 17.90 -11.58 -11.33
CA ARG A 14 18.72 -11.13 -10.21
C ARG A 14 17.76 -10.92 -9.04
N ALA A 15 17.81 -11.81 -8.05
CA ALA A 15 17.02 -11.69 -6.84
C ALA A 15 17.30 -10.33 -6.18
N VAL A 16 16.28 -9.48 -6.10
CA VAL A 16 16.30 -8.31 -5.22
C VAL A 16 16.55 -8.86 -3.82
N ARG A 17 17.60 -8.39 -3.13
CA ARG A 17 17.86 -8.80 -1.74
C ARG A 17 16.67 -8.34 -0.89
N ARG A 18 15.76 -9.27 -0.59
CA ARG A 18 14.68 -9.06 0.37
C ARG A 18 15.28 -9.19 1.76
N HIS A 19 15.42 -8.08 2.46
CA HIS A 19 15.71 -8.12 3.88
C HIS A 19 14.39 -8.33 4.62
N PRO A 20 14.24 -9.41 5.42
CA PRO A 20 13.11 -9.50 6.32
C PRO A 20 13.19 -8.32 7.29
N ARG A 21 12.20 -7.42 7.25
CA ARG A 21 12.06 -6.36 8.25
C ARG A 21 11.46 -6.98 9.49
N ALA A 22 12.10 -6.76 10.64
CA ALA A 22 11.51 -7.08 11.94
C ALA A 22 10.20 -6.30 12.12
N PRO A 23 9.25 -6.79 12.94
CA PRO A 23 8.04 -6.03 13.28
C PRO A 23 8.40 -4.62 13.74
N LEU A 24 7.70 -3.61 13.21
CA LEU A 24 7.92 -2.22 13.60
C LEU A 24 7.26 -1.97 14.97
N GLU A 25 8.02 -2.18 16.04
CA GLU A 25 7.59 -1.91 17.42
C GLU A 25 8.09 -0.55 17.90
N GLY A 26 7.40 0.04 18.90
CA GLY A 26 7.83 1.30 19.51
C GLY A 26 7.74 2.50 18.56
N GLU A 27 8.82 3.29 18.44
CA GLU A 27 8.85 4.51 17.63
C GLU A 27 8.71 4.27 16.12
N ASP A 28 8.97 3.05 15.66
CA ASP A 28 8.82 2.68 14.24
C ASP A 28 7.40 2.24 13.88
N SER A 29 6.52 2.10 14.87
CA SER A 29 5.13 1.64 14.65
C SER A 29 4.33 2.57 13.76
N LEU A 30 3.31 2.02 13.07
CA LEU A 30 2.37 2.82 12.27
C LEU A 30 1.73 3.94 13.12
N ALA A 31 1.35 3.65 14.36
CA ALA A 31 0.77 4.64 15.26
C ALA A 31 1.75 5.79 15.58
N ALA A 32 3.04 5.48 15.79
CA ALA A 32 4.07 6.49 16.01
C ALA A 32 4.32 7.33 14.76
N ALA A 33 4.43 6.70 13.58
CA ALA A 33 4.57 7.38 12.30
C ALA A 33 3.38 8.30 11.98
N THR A 34 2.14 7.86 12.26
CA THR A 34 0.95 8.70 12.11
C THR A 34 0.99 9.91 13.05
N ARG A 35 1.36 9.71 14.32
CA ARG A 35 1.50 10.83 15.29
C ARG A 35 2.56 11.83 14.84
N ALA A 36 3.71 11.36 14.38
CA ALA A 36 4.77 12.22 13.88
C ALA A 36 4.32 13.02 12.64
N SER A 37 3.62 12.38 11.70
CA SER A 37 3.07 13.05 10.52
C SER A 37 2.04 14.11 10.89
N LEU A 38 1.11 13.81 11.81
CA LEU A 38 0.15 14.80 12.31
C LEU A 38 0.84 15.98 13.03
N ALA A 39 1.88 15.72 13.83
CA ALA A 39 2.63 16.78 14.49
C ALA A 39 3.34 17.70 13.48
N ALA A 40 3.91 17.13 12.41
CA ALA A 40 4.62 17.88 11.39
C ALA A 40 3.71 18.62 10.40
N HIS A 41 2.51 18.09 10.12
CA HIS A 41 1.69 18.52 8.98
C HIS A 41 0.23 18.83 9.30
N GLY A 42 -0.29 18.40 10.45
CA GLY A 42 -1.71 18.56 10.80
C GLY A 42 -2.16 19.99 11.08
N GLY A 43 -1.23 20.95 11.21
CA GLY A 43 -1.53 22.39 11.36
C GLY A 43 -1.61 23.17 10.06
N ARG A 44 -1.49 22.51 8.89
CA ARG A 44 -1.55 23.19 7.59
C ARG A 44 -3.00 23.57 7.24
N PRO A 45 -3.24 24.67 6.50
CA PRO A 45 -4.59 25.03 6.04
C PRO A 45 -5.26 23.87 5.29
N GLY A 46 -6.52 23.57 5.62
CA GLY A 46 -7.29 22.49 4.99
C GLY A 46 -7.09 21.10 5.61
N MET A 47 -6.28 20.97 6.68
CA MET A 47 -6.06 19.70 7.38
C MET A 47 -7.00 19.49 8.56
N GLU A 48 -7.94 20.39 8.83
CA GLU A 48 -8.76 20.39 10.03
C GLU A 48 -9.52 19.07 10.21
N GLU A 49 -10.21 18.63 9.14
CA GLU A 49 -11.02 17.42 9.18
C GLU A 49 -10.17 16.15 9.19
N THR A 50 -9.13 16.09 8.34
CA THR A 50 -8.14 15.00 8.35
C THR A 50 -7.51 14.83 9.72
N ARG A 51 -7.06 15.92 10.35
CA ARG A 51 -6.47 15.90 11.69
C ARG A 51 -7.47 15.40 12.72
N ARG A 52 -8.73 15.84 12.64
CA ARG A 52 -9.80 15.43 13.55
C ARG A 52 -10.04 13.92 13.47
N LEU A 53 -10.26 13.38 12.27
CA LEU A 53 -10.56 11.97 12.06
C LEU A 53 -9.37 11.07 12.37
N VAL A 54 -8.16 11.42 11.90
CA VAL A 54 -6.94 10.64 12.21
C VAL A 54 -6.65 10.66 13.71
N GLY A 55 -6.83 11.81 14.38
CA GLY A 55 -6.70 11.92 15.84
C GLY A 55 -7.71 11.05 16.58
N HIS A 56 -8.96 11.01 16.11
CA HIS A 56 -9.99 10.15 16.68
C HIS A 56 -9.66 8.67 16.53
N VAL A 57 -9.18 8.24 15.35
CA VAL A 57 -8.73 6.86 15.11
C VAL A 57 -7.58 6.46 16.01
N LEU A 58 -6.60 7.35 16.24
CA LEU A 58 -5.51 7.10 17.17
C LEU A 58 -6.01 6.92 18.62
N ALA A 59 -7.02 7.68 19.03
CA ALA A 59 -7.64 7.54 20.34
C ALA A 59 -8.38 6.19 20.47
N LEU A 60 -9.19 5.83 19.48
CA LEU A 60 -9.88 4.53 19.44
C LEU A 60 -8.89 3.36 19.51
N HIS A 61 -7.79 3.45 18.76
CA HIS A 61 -6.73 2.43 18.81
C HIS A 61 -6.05 2.36 20.19
N ALA A 62 -5.78 3.50 20.83
CA ALA A 62 -5.19 3.53 22.17
C ALA A 62 -6.11 2.91 23.26
N GLU A 63 -7.42 2.95 23.03
CA GLU A 63 -8.44 2.29 23.87
C GLU A 63 -8.66 0.80 23.50
N ASP A 64 -7.85 0.25 22.59
CA ASP A 64 -7.99 -1.10 22.02
C ASP A 64 -9.37 -1.36 21.38
N MET A 65 -10.02 -0.31 20.89
CA MET A 65 -11.29 -0.41 20.20
C MET A 65 -11.08 -0.93 18.78
N LYS A 66 -11.77 -2.01 18.43
CA LYS A 66 -11.69 -2.62 17.09
C LYS A 66 -12.68 -1.99 16.10
N PRO A 67 -12.28 -1.84 14.82
CA PRO A 67 -13.16 -1.39 13.75
C PRO A 67 -14.18 -2.49 13.44
N THR A 68 -15.43 -2.20 13.74
CA THR A 68 -16.59 -3.01 13.33
C THR A 68 -17.38 -2.19 12.30
N PRO A 69 -18.21 -2.81 11.44
CA PRO A 69 -18.97 -2.06 10.43
C PRO A 69 -19.74 -0.87 11.03
N ARG A 70 -20.43 -1.11 12.16
CA ARG A 70 -21.17 -0.09 12.90
C ARG A 70 -20.29 1.05 13.44
N ARG A 71 -19.04 0.78 13.84
CA ARG A 71 -18.13 1.82 14.31
C ARG A 71 -17.47 2.56 13.15
N ILE A 72 -17.19 1.86 12.04
CA ILE A 72 -16.69 2.47 10.81
C ILE A 72 -17.68 3.52 10.31
N GLU A 73 -18.99 3.23 10.33
CA GLU A 73 -20.04 4.18 9.97
C GLU A 73 -20.01 5.49 10.80
N GLN A 74 -19.43 5.47 12.01
CA GLN A 74 -19.28 6.68 12.84
C GLN A 74 -18.14 7.59 12.38
N LEU A 75 -17.18 7.05 11.61
CA LEU A 75 -16.13 7.81 10.95
C LEU A 75 -16.58 8.40 9.62
N GLY A 76 -17.68 7.90 9.06
CA GLY A 76 -18.20 8.27 7.74
C GLY A 76 -18.37 7.07 6.82
N GLY A 77 -18.65 7.34 5.55
CA GLY A 77 -18.82 6.32 4.53
C GLY A 77 -17.57 6.05 3.71
N GLY A 78 -16.51 6.84 3.87
CA GLY A 78 -15.34 6.80 2.98
C GLY A 78 -15.53 7.61 1.70
N TRP A 79 -16.60 8.41 1.60
CA TRP A 79 -16.94 9.15 0.39
C TRP A 79 -16.03 10.35 0.10
N VAL A 80 -15.26 10.75 1.12
CA VAL A 80 -14.26 11.81 1.04
C VAL A 80 -12.93 11.31 1.58
N ALA A 81 -11.84 11.98 1.17
CA ALA A 81 -10.47 11.49 1.37
C ALA A 81 -10.11 11.26 2.84
N GLU A 82 -10.53 12.16 3.72
CA GLU A 82 -10.29 12.11 5.15
C GLU A 82 -11.01 10.94 5.84
N GLU A 83 -12.22 10.58 5.39
CA GLU A 83 -12.97 9.42 5.88
C GLU A 83 -12.29 8.13 5.41
N ALA A 84 -11.98 8.03 4.11
CA ALA A 84 -11.33 6.86 3.55
C ALA A 84 -9.97 6.59 4.23
N LEU A 85 -9.19 7.65 4.45
CA LEU A 85 -7.93 7.59 5.18
C LEU A 85 -8.12 7.11 6.62
N ALA A 86 -9.08 7.67 7.35
CA ALA A 86 -9.32 7.31 8.74
C ALA A 86 -9.76 5.85 8.88
N ILE A 87 -10.68 5.37 8.03
CA ILE A 87 -11.17 3.99 8.06
C ILE A 87 -10.04 3.01 7.72
N GLY A 88 -9.33 3.24 6.62
CA GLY A 88 -8.22 2.37 6.20
C GLY A 88 -7.09 2.33 7.23
N LEU A 89 -6.75 3.48 7.82
CA LEU A 89 -5.76 3.57 8.89
C LEU A 89 -6.21 2.81 10.15
N TRP A 90 -7.46 2.95 10.58
CA TRP A 90 -7.93 2.26 11.79
C TRP A 90 -7.91 0.74 11.62
N CYS A 91 -8.30 0.26 10.43
CA CYS A 91 -8.23 -1.16 10.08
C CYS A 91 -6.79 -1.67 10.09
N ALA A 92 -5.84 -0.92 9.53
CA ALA A 92 -4.43 -1.27 9.56
C ALA A 92 -3.83 -1.26 10.97
N LEU A 93 -4.17 -0.27 11.81
CA LEU A 93 -3.72 -0.18 13.19
C LEU A 93 -4.24 -1.33 14.08
N SER A 94 -5.38 -1.93 13.72
CA SER A 94 -6.09 -2.87 14.58
C SER A 94 -5.98 -4.33 14.14
N ALA A 95 -5.19 -4.61 13.10
CA ALA A 95 -5.05 -5.92 12.49
C ALA A 95 -3.69 -6.56 12.79
N ASP A 96 -3.69 -7.88 12.97
CA ASP A 96 -2.47 -8.66 13.21
C ASP A 96 -1.88 -9.18 11.88
N SER A 97 -2.61 -9.03 10.79
CA SER A 97 -2.18 -9.42 9.43
C SER A 97 -2.76 -8.51 8.35
N LEU A 98 -2.10 -8.52 7.18
CA LEU A 98 -2.60 -7.85 5.98
C LEU A 98 -4.01 -8.32 5.62
N GLU A 99 -4.22 -9.63 5.61
CA GLU A 99 -5.50 -10.22 5.25
C GLU A 99 -6.62 -9.73 6.16
N GLU A 100 -6.41 -9.78 7.48
CA GLU A 100 -7.41 -9.34 8.45
C GLU A 100 -7.75 -7.85 8.30
N GLY A 101 -6.74 -6.99 8.16
CA GLY A 101 -6.96 -5.56 8.08
C GLY A 101 -7.66 -5.14 6.79
N VAL A 102 -7.32 -5.75 5.66
CA VAL A 102 -8.02 -5.51 4.39
C VAL A 102 -9.46 -6.02 4.47
N ILE A 103 -9.71 -7.23 5.01
CA ILE A 103 -11.07 -7.76 5.19
C ILE A 103 -11.91 -6.80 6.04
N ARG A 104 -11.37 -6.27 7.14
CA ARG A 104 -12.11 -5.30 7.98
C ARG A 104 -12.40 -4.00 7.22
N ALA A 105 -11.44 -3.51 6.45
CA ALA A 105 -11.58 -2.27 5.69
C ALA A 105 -12.62 -2.39 4.57
N VAL A 106 -12.79 -3.55 3.94
CA VAL A 106 -13.77 -3.72 2.85
C VAL A 106 -15.17 -4.13 3.31
N ASN A 107 -15.33 -4.58 4.56
CA ASN A 107 -16.61 -5.06 5.09
C ASN A 107 -17.42 -3.96 5.80
N HIS A 108 -17.76 -2.90 5.07
CA HIS A 108 -18.76 -1.89 5.48
C HIS A 108 -19.55 -1.41 4.26
N SER A 109 -20.66 -0.71 4.47
CA SER A 109 -21.59 -0.31 3.39
C SER A 109 -21.20 0.96 2.63
N GLY A 110 -19.96 1.40 2.75
CA GLY A 110 -19.45 2.66 2.18
C GLY A 110 -18.54 2.44 0.99
N ASP A 111 -17.63 3.39 0.74
CA ASP A 111 -16.59 3.36 -0.30
C ASP A 111 -15.46 2.37 0.06
N SER A 112 -15.84 1.09 0.11
CA SER A 112 -15.03 -0.01 0.64
C SER A 112 -13.77 -0.33 -0.17
N ASP A 113 -13.75 0.00 -1.46
CA ASP A 113 -12.59 -0.18 -2.33
C ASP A 113 -11.46 0.80 -1.97
N SER A 114 -11.78 2.08 -1.75
CA SER A 114 -10.82 3.09 -1.32
C SER A 114 -10.25 2.79 0.07
N THR A 115 -11.11 2.41 1.02
CA THR A 115 -10.67 2.06 2.39
C THR A 115 -9.82 0.80 2.41
N GLY A 116 -10.19 -0.22 1.63
CA GLY A 116 -9.43 -1.44 1.41
C GLY A 116 -8.06 -1.18 0.81
N LEU A 117 -7.98 -0.32 -0.21
CA LEU A 117 -6.73 0.10 -0.84
C LEU A 117 -5.79 0.80 0.15
N ILE A 118 -6.31 1.74 0.94
CA ILE A 118 -5.52 2.47 1.94
C ILE A 118 -5.01 1.52 3.05
N ALA A 119 -5.88 0.63 3.56
CA ALA A 119 -5.47 -0.38 4.54
C ALA A 119 -4.40 -1.31 3.96
N GLY A 120 -4.58 -1.77 2.72
CA GLY A 120 -3.63 -2.61 2.00
C GLY A 120 -2.27 -1.94 1.79
N HIS A 121 -2.22 -0.63 1.53
CA HIS A 121 -0.97 0.11 1.43
C HIS A 121 -0.19 0.11 2.76
N PHE A 122 -0.85 0.43 3.88
CA PHE A 122 -0.20 0.41 5.18
C PHE A 122 0.28 -1.00 5.55
N LEU A 123 -0.59 -1.99 5.42
CA LEU A 123 -0.27 -3.37 5.81
C LEU A 123 0.76 -4.01 4.87
N GLY A 124 0.73 -3.69 3.58
CA GLY A 124 1.74 -4.13 2.62
C GLY A 124 3.13 -3.54 2.92
N LEU A 125 3.19 -2.29 3.39
CA LEU A 125 4.44 -1.67 3.85
C LEU A 125 4.98 -2.34 5.12
N LEU A 126 4.09 -2.73 6.04
CA LEU A 126 4.45 -3.37 7.31
C LEU A 126 4.86 -4.83 7.16
N HIS A 127 4.12 -5.61 6.36
CA HIS A 127 4.27 -7.06 6.29
C HIS A 127 4.97 -7.56 5.02
N GLY A 128 5.16 -6.69 4.03
CA GLY A 128 5.77 -7.05 2.75
C GLY A 128 4.82 -7.75 1.78
N PRO A 129 5.25 -7.96 0.52
CA PRO A 129 4.41 -8.54 -0.54
C PRO A 129 4.02 -10.00 -0.27
N GLU A 130 4.81 -10.75 0.50
CA GLU A 130 4.53 -12.14 0.87
C GLU A 130 3.32 -12.28 1.81
N ALA A 131 2.88 -11.19 2.44
CA ALA A 131 1.70 -11.18 3.29
C ALA A 131 0.39 -11.15 2.51
N VAL A 132 0.43 -10.89 1.19
CA VAL A 132 -0.76 -10.94 0.35
C VAL A 132 -1.13 -12.40 0.09
N PRO A 133 -2.34 -12.85 0.45
CA PRO A 133 -2.76 -14.23 0.22
C PRO A 133 -2.71 -14.59 -1.27
N ALA A 134 -2.03 -15.70 -1.61
CA ALA A 134 -1.91 -16.15 -3.00
C ALA A 134 -3.27 -16.25 -3.72
N ARG A 135 -4.30 -16.74 -3.01
CA ARG A 135 -5.67 -16.85 -3.54
C ARG A 135 -6.31 -15.52 -3.95
N TRP A 136 -5.86 -14.38 -3.39
CA TRP A 136 -6.31 -13.05 -3.83
C TRP A 136 -5.61 -12.63 -5.11
N VAL A 137 -4.34 -13.00 -5.25
CA VAL A 137 -3.50 -12.70 -6.41
C VAL A 137 -3.90 -13.53 -7.63
N ASP A 138 -4.26 -14.81 -7.43
CA ASP A 138 -4.56 -15.76 -8.51
C ASP A 138 -5.68 -15.30 -9.46
N ASN A 139 -6.60 -14.45 -8.98
CA ASN A 139 -7.72 -13.92 -9.75
C ASN A 139 -7.65 -12.39 -9.92
N LEU A 140 -6.53 -11.76 -9.54
CA LEU A 140 -6.38 -10.31 -9.62
C LEU A 140 -6.20 -9.89 -11.08
N GLU A 141 -7.14 -9.10 -11.58
CA GLU A 141 -7.02 -8.49 -12.90
C GLU A 141 -5.76 -7.62 -12.97
N LEU A 142 -5.02 -7.69 -14.08
CA LEU A 142 -3.79 -6.94 -14.30
C LEU A 142 -2.67 -7.21 -13.28
N HIS A 143 -2.69 -8.36 -12.58
CA HIS A 143 -1.63 -8.76 -11.64
C HIS A 143 -0.21 -8.49 -12.17
N ASP A 144 0.11 -8.98 -13.36
CA ASP A 144 1.46 -8.86 -13.94
C ASP A 144 1.85 -7.40 -14.21
N VAL A 145 0.87 -6.54 -14.52
CA VAL A 145 1.09 -5.10 -14.73
C VAL A 145 1.31 -4.40 -13.39
N ILE A 146 0.51 -4.72 -12.37
CA ILE A 146 0.65 -4.16 -11.02
C ILE A 146 2.00 -4.57 -10.42
N GLU A 147 2.37 -5.84 -10.49
CA GLU A 147 3.67 -6.34 -10.01
C GLU A 147 4.83 -5.65 -10.75
N ARG A 148 4.70 -5.48 -12.08
CA ARG A 148 5.70 -4.76 -12.87
C ARG A 148 5.87 -3.32 -12.40
N ILE A 149 4.77 -2.59 -12.20
CA ILE A 149 4.81 -1.19 -11.76
C ILE A 149 5.42 -1.09 -10.36
N ALA A 150 5.04 -1.98 -9.43
CA ALA A 150 5.60 -2.01 -8.09
C ALA A 150 7.13 -2.23 -8.10
N LEU A 151 7.61 -3.17 -8.93
CA LEU A 151 9.04 -3.40 -9.12
C LEU A 151 9.73 -2.19 -9.74
N ASP A 152 9.16 -1.61 -10.79
CA ASP A 152 9.75 -0.50 -11.51
C ASP A 152 9.84 0.76 -10.63
N ILE A 153 8.81 1.11 -9.85
CA ILE A 153 8.86 2.22 -8.88
C ILE A 153 10.01 2.04 -7.87
N SER A 154 10.31 0.81 -7.47
CA SER A 154 11.40 0.53 -6.53
C SER A 154 12.80 0.60 -7.15
N LEU A 155 12.93 0.23 -8.43
CA LEU A 155 14.23 0.04 -9.09
C LEU A 155 14.66 1.24 -9.93
N VAL A 156 13.72 1.91 -10.59
CA VAL A 156 13.99 3.02 -11.53
C VAL A 156 14.73 4.17 -10.85
N PRO A 157 14.37 4.67 -9.66
CA PRO A 157 15.08 5.79 -9.04
C PRO A 157 16.57 5.54 -8.78
N GLY A 158 16.97 4.28 -8.55
CA GLY A 158 18.37 3.91 -8.29
C GLY A 158 19.15 3.47 -9.54
N GLY A 159 18.46 3.18 -10.65
CA GLY A 159 19.06 2.55 -11.84
C GLY A 159 18.91 3.33 -13.14
N TYR A 160 17.95 4.24 -13.23
CA TYR A 160 17.72 5.03 -14.42
C TYR A 160 18.69 6.21 -14.51
N ARG A 161 19.46 6.27 -15.60
CA ARG A 161 20.52 7.28 -15.79
C ARG A 161 20.32 8.16 -17.01
N SER A 162 19.22 7.95 -17.76
CA SER A 162 18.96 8.64 -19.03
C SER A 162 20.16 8.59 -20.01
N ASP A 163 20.93 7.50 -19.94
CA ASP A 163 22.23 7.34 -20.62
C ASP A 163 22.14 6.55 -21.93
N GLY A 164 20.91 6.20 -22.34
CA GLY A 164 20.66 5.39 -23.53
C GLY A 164 21.08 3.92 -23.39
N SER A 165 21.45 3.45 -22.20
CA SER A 165 21.69 2.03 -21.92
C SER A 165 20.44 1.20 -22.20
N GLU A 166 20.60 -0.11 -22.40
CA GLU A 166 19.49 -1.04 -22.62
C GLU A 166 18.45 -0.98 -21.49
N ALA A 167 18.92 -0.87 -20.24
CA ALA A 167 18.06 -0.68 -19.07
C ALA A 167 17.27 0.63 -19.13
N SER A 168 17.92 1.75 -19.47
CA SER A 168 17.26 3.05 -19.64
C SER A 168 16.24 3.03 -20.80
N ARG A 169 16.55 2.37 -21.92
CA ARG A 169 15.63 2.22 -23.07
C ARG A 169 14.41 1.38 -22.72
N ALA A 170 14.60 0.27 -22.03
CA ALA A 170 13.50 -0.60 -21.61
C ALA A 170 12.52 0.12 -20.66
N ILE A 171 13.01 1.05 -19.84
CA ILE A 171 12.15 1.90 -19.00
C ILE A 171 11.39 2.90 -19.87
N TRP A 172 12.05 3.59 -20.80
CA TRP A 172 11.41 4.53 -21.73
C TRP A 172 10.33 3.91 -22.60
N GLU A 173 10.55 2.69 -23.09
CA GLU A 173 9.55 1.96 -23.88
C GLU A 173 8.29 1.63 -23.07
N ARG A 174 8.45 1.37 -21.76
CA ARG A 174 7.32 1.09 -20.86
C ARG A 174 6.60 2.35 -20.38
N TYR A 175 7.35 3.43 -20.12
CA TYR A 175 6.84 4.69 -19.58
C TYR A 175 7.29 5.86 -20.46
N PRO A 176 6.70 6.03 -21.66
CA PRO A 176 7.06 7.14 -22.53
C PRO A 176 6.61 8.45 -21.89
N GLY A 177 7.56 9.32 -21.58
CA GLY A 177 7.31 10.72 -21.23
C GLY A 177 6.87 11.49 -22.46
N TRP A 178 5.57 11.49 -22.74
CA TRP A 178 4.92 12.41 -23.68
C TRP A 178 4.70 13.80 -23.10
#